data_AF-A0A3M2WZJ1-F1
#
_entry.id   AF-A0A3M2WZJ1-F1
#
_cell.length_a   1.000
_cell.length_b   1.000
_cell.length_c   1.000
_cell.angle_alpha   90.00
_cell.angle_beta   90.00
_cell.angle_gamma   90.00
#
_symmetry.space_group_name_H-M   'P 1'
#
loop_
_entity.id
_entity.type
_entity.pdbx_description
1 polymer ?
#
loop_
_entity_poly.entity_id
_entity_poly.type
_entity_poly.pdbx_seq_one_letter_code
_entity_poly.pdbx_strand_id
1 'polypeptide(L)' 'MVGVTEKNLRTHRHKLDVFPVYKRVDTCAAEFATDTAYLYSTYEEECEANPSTRDKIMILGGGPNRI' A
#
# COMPACT_ATOMS: atom_id res chain seq x y z
N MET A 1 -5.62 -17.18 -16.96
CA MET A 1 -5.92 -16.84 -15.55
C MET A 1 -6.16 -18.13 -14.78
N VAL A 2 -5.89 -18.14 -13.47
CA VAL A 2 -5.85 -19.36 -12.61
C VAL A 2 -7.24 -19.99 -12.35
N GLY A 3 -8.32 -19.44 -12.92
CA GLY A 3 -9.67 -20.05 -12.83
C GLY A 3 -10.30 -20.03 -11.44
N VAL A 4 -9.76 -19.24 -10.51
CA VAL A 4 -10.23 -19.13 -9.12
C VAL A 4 -10.85 -17.76 -8.86
N THR A 5 -11.66 -17.65 -7.80
CA THR A 5 -12.22 -16.37 -7.36
C THR A 5 -11.14 -15.45 -6.80
N GLU A 6 -11.37 -14.13 -6.90
CA GLU A 6 -10.48 -13.11 -6.31
C GLU A 6 -10.25 -13.37 -4.81
N LYS A 7 -11.31 -13.71 -4.07
CA LYS A 7 -11.24 -14.03 -2.64
C LYS A 7 -10.29 -15.20 -2.36
N ASN A 8 -10.37 -16.28 -3.14
CA ASN A 8 -9.50 -17.43 -2.97
C ASN A 8 -8.04 -17.08 -3.27
N LEU A 9 -7.80 -16.31 -4.33
CA LEU A 9 -6.46 -15.83 -4.66
C LEU A 9 -5.89 -14.94 -3.54
N ARG A 10 -6.68 -14.01 -3.01
CA ARG A 10 -6.29 -13.14 -1.89
C ARG A 10 -5.94 -13.97 -0.66
N THR A 11 -6.80 -14.92 -0.27
CA THR A 11 -6.51 -15.81 0.87
C THR A 11 -5.24 -16.63 0.64
N HIS A 12 -5.01 -17.13 -0.58
CA HIS A 12 -3.78 -17.87 -0.90
C HIS A 12 -2.53 -16.99 -0.78
N ARG A 13 -2.57 -15.76 -1.31
CA ARG A 13 -1.48 -14.78 -1.21
C ARG A 13 -1.11 -14.50 0.25
N HIS A 14 -2.11 -14.30 1.11
CA HIS A 14 -1.93 -14.07 2.55
C HIS A 14 -1.32 -15.29 3.26
N LYS A 15 -1.67 -16.53 2.86
CA LYS A 15 -1.08 -17.75 3.44
C LYS A 15 0.40 -17.94 3.10
N LEU A 16 0.86 -17.29 2.03
CA LEU A 16 2.25 -17.30 1.59
C LEU A 16 3.02 -16.08 2.10
N ASP A 17 2.43 -15.31 3.03
CA ASP A 17 2.96 -14.05 3.54
C ASP A 17 3.32 -13.02 2.45
N VAL A 18 2.65 -13.12 1.30
CA VAL A 18 2.81 -12.15 0.22
C VAL A 18 1.86 -11.00 0.53
N PHE A 19 2.43 -9.85 0.89
CA PHE A 19 1.72 -8.60 1.15
C PHE A 19 2.38 -7.46 0.39
N PRO A 20 1.63 -6.42 -0.02
CA PRO A 20 2.25 -5.20 -0.50
C PRO A 20 2.95 -4.49 0.66
N VAL A 21 4.03 -3.79 0.34
CA VAL A 21 4.67 -2.80 1.20
C VAL A 21 4.29 -1.39 0.73
N TYR A 22 4.49 -0.38 1.58
CA TYR A 22 4.24 1.01 1.24
C TYR A 22 5.53 1.82 1.31
N LYS A 23 5.79 2.60 0.26
CA LYS A 23 6.99 3.43 0.10
C LYS A 23 6.64 4.90 0.13
N ARG A 24 7.54 5.74 0.64
CA ARG A 24 7.35 7.21 0.68
C ARG A 24 7.79 7.86 -0.62
N VAL A 25 7.08 8.94 -0.97
CA VAL A 25 7.53 9.86 -2.00
C VAL A 25 8.33 10.97 -1.33
N ASP A 26 9.64 10.99 -1.58
CA ASP A 26 10.61 11.88 -0.90
C ASP A 26 11.28 12.91 -1.82
N THR A 27 10.95 12.91 -3.12
CA THR A 27 11.54 13.75 -4.19
C THR A 27 13.03 13.53 -4.51
N CYS A 28 13.74 12.74 -3.69
CA CYS A 28 15.19 12.59 -3.74
C CYS A 28 15.67 11.13 -3.76
N ALA A 29 14.76 10.18 -4.00
CA ALA A 29 15.07 8.75 -4.11
C ALA A 29 15.82 8.22 -2.88
N ALA A 30 15.30 8.51 -1.70
CA ALA A 30 15.82 8.15 -0.39
C ALA A 30 17.18 8.76 -0.01
N GLU A 31 17.69 9.77 -0.73
CA GLU A 31 18.90 10.51 -0.31
C GLU A 31 18.72 11.16 1.07
N PHE A 32 17.51 11.67 1.34
CA PHE A 32 17.13 12.27 2.61
C PHE A 32 15.81 11.68 3.12
N ALA A 33 15.67 11.58 4.44
CA ALA A 33 14.43 11.14 5.06
C ALA A 33 13.33 12.21 4.92
N THR A 34 12.11 11.79 4.59
CA THR A 34 10.92 12.65 4.56
C THR A 34 9.97 12.34 5.72
N ASP A 35 9.56 13.37 6.44
CA ASP A 35 8.55 13.25 7.50
C ASP A 35 7.13 13.13 6.93
N THR A 36 6.92 13.56 5.69
CA THR A 36 5.60 13.57 5.05
C THR A 36 5.16 12.15 4.68
N ALA A 37 3.96 11.76 5.12
CA ALA A 37 3.38 10.44 4.86
C ALA A 37 2.65 10.38 3.50
N TYR A 38 3.32 10.73 2.40
CA TYR A 38 2.79 10.55 1.04
C TYR A 38 3.29 9.22 0.48
N LEU A 39 2.37 8.24 0.34
CA LEU A 39 2.71 6.82 0.19
C LEU A 39 2.09 6.21 -1.07
N TYR A 40 2.73 5.17 -1.61
CA TYR A 40 2.18 4.26 -2.61
C TYR A 40 2.53 2.80 -2.29
N SER A 41 1.74 1.85 -2.79
CA SER A 41 1.95 0.41 -2.55
C SER A 41 2.81 -0.24 -3.64
N THR A 42 3.70 -1.16 -3.27
CA THR A 42 4.50 -2.00 -4.19
C THR A 42 4.70 -3.41 -3.62
N TYR A 43 5.24 -4.34 -4.40
CA TYR A 43 5.63 -5.70 -3.98
C TYR A 43 7.15 -5.83 -3.87
N GLU A 44 7.73 -4.97 -3.02
CA GLU A 44 9.13 -5.03 -2.61
C GLU A 44 9.23 -5.50 -1.15
N GLU A 45 10.43 -5.47 -0.59
CA GLU A 45 10.71 -6.08 0.71
C GLU A 45 10.44 -5.17 1.91
N GLU A 46 10.83 -3.89 1.85
CA GLU A 46 10.77 -2.98 3.01
C GLU A 46 9.52 -2.07 3.00
N CYS A 47 8.89 -1.92 4.16
CA CYS A 47 7.70 -1.08 4.36
C CYS A 47 7.99 0.17 5.21
N GLU A 48 7.70 1.35 4.66
CA GLU A 48 7.98 2.68 5.26
C GLU A 48 6.69 3.35 5.81
N ALA A 49 5.58 2.62 5.85
CA ALA A 49 4.27 3.15 6.26
C ALA A 49 4.28 3.73 7.67
N ASN A 50 5.00 3.09 8.61
CA ASN A 50 5.11 3.47 10.01
C ASN A 50 3.78 3.96 10.63
N PRO A 51 2.72 3.14 10.62
CA PRO A 51 1.40 3.58 11.04
C PRO A 51 1.36 3.90 12.54
N SER A 52 0.79 5.06 12.90
CA SER A 52 0.54 5.42 14.30
C SER A 52 -0.62 4.65 14.93
N THR A 53 -0.71 4.66 16.27
CA THR A 53 -1.73 3.97 17.08
C THR A 53 -2.95 4.83 17.44
N ARG A 54 -3.03 6.06 16.91
CA ARG A 54 -4.16 6.98 17.16
C ARG A 54 -5.42 6.47 16.45
N ASP A 55 -6.59 6.89 16.94
CA ASP A 55 -7.84 6.70 16.21
C ASP A 55 -7.79 7.46 14.87
N LYS A 56 -8.12 6.77 13.78
CA LYS A 56 -8.01 7.28 12.40
C LYS A 56 -9.33 7.14 11.67
N ILE A 57 -9.60 8.12 10.81
CA ILE A 57 -10.73 8.10 9.88
C ILE A 57 -10.17 7.89 8.47
N MET A 58 -10.73 6.93 7.73
CA MET A 58 -10.38 6.68 6.33
C MET A 58 -11.39 7.39 5.43
N ILE A 59 -10.89 8.17 4.47
CA ILE A 59 -11.70 8.85 3.46
C ILE A 59 -11.35 8.24 2.10
N LEU A 60 -12.36 7.74 1.39
CA LEU A 60 -12.20 7.17 0.06
C LEU A 60 -12.58 8.20 -1.00
N GLY A 61 -11.66 8.51 -1.91
CA GLY A 61 -11.93 9.38 -3.06
C GLY A 61 -12.71 8.65 -4.17
N GLY A 62 -13.32 9.42 -5.08
CA GLY A 62 -14.10 8.88 -6.20
C GLY A 62 -13.28 8.32 -7.38
N GLY A 63 -11.95 8.49 -7.36
CA GLY A 63 -11.09 8.15 -8.49
C GLY A 63 -11.18 9.19 -9.61
N PRO A 64 -10.93 8.81 -10.89
CA PRO A 64 -10.98 9.74 -12.01
C PRO A 64 -12.41 10.28 -12.22
N ASN A 65 -12.50 11.57 -12.56
CA ASN A 65 -13.77 12.21 -12.89
C ASN A 65 -14.41 11.55 -14.11
N ARG A 66 -15.74 11.39 -14.07
CA ARG A 66 -16.57 10.92 -15.19
C ARG A 66 -17.77 11.85 -15.36
N ILE A 67 -18.22 12.00 -16.62
CA ILE A 67 -19.46 12.71 -16.99
C ILE A 67 -20.66 11.86 -16.58
#